data_AF-A0A1U9ZY92-F1
#
_entry.id   AF-A0A1U9ZY92-F1
#
_cell.length_a   1.000
_cell.length_b   1.000
_cell.length_c   1.000
_cell.angle_alpha   90.00
_cell.angle_beta   90.00
_cell.angle_gamma   90.00
#
_symmetry.space_group_name_H-M   'P 1'
#
loop_
_entity.id
_entity.type
_entity.pdbx_description
1 polymer ?
#
loop_
_entity_poly.entity_id
_entity_poly.type
_entity_poly.pdbx_seq_one_letter_code
_entity_poly.pdbx_strand_id
1 'polypeptide(L)'
;MHPDALTHRARRHGWSVETAPGPVLTLRRHCWLLEIAFTGNAPQSARITSPDDHASRPVNLRSINTLLRADPTEIARHAAEAVVGQRPHRTHHHAP
;
A
#
# COMPACT_ATOMS: atom_id res chain seq x y z
N MET A 1 4.19 10.63 -10.05
CA MET A 1 2.96 9.82 -10.03
C MET A 1 1.83 10.74 -9.60
N HIS A 2 0.93 11.12 -10.52
CA HIS A 2 -0.13 12.11 -10.23
C HIS A 2 -1.24 11.49 -9.36
N PRO A 3 -1.85 12.23 -8.41
CA PRO A 3 -2.96 11.73 -7.58
C PRO A 3 -4.12 11.14 -8.41
N ASP A 4 -4.58 11.86 -9.44
CA ASP A 4 -5.70 11.39 -10.28
C ASP A 4 -5.40 10.10 -11.04
N ALA A 5 -4.19 9.97 -11.57
CA ALA A 5 -3.75 8.75 -12.24
C ALA A 5 -3.73 7.56 -11.26
N LEU A 6 -3.40 7.83 -9.99
CA LEU A 6 -3.41 6.84 -8.94
C LEU A 6 -4.83 6.43 -8.55
N THR A 7 -5.73 7.41 -8.37
CA THR A 7 -7.16 7.22 -8.14
C THR A 7 -7.79 6.36 -9.23
N HIS A 8 -7.55 6.69 -10.50
CA HIS A 8 -8.07 5.91 -11.62
C HIS A 8 -7.55 4.46 -11.61
N ARG A 9 -6.26 4.27 -11.36
CA ARG A 9 -5.63 2.95 -11.26
C ARG A 9 -6.19 2.15 -10.08
N ALA A 10 -6.33 2.78 -8.92
CA ALA A 10 -6.86 2.16 -7.71
C ALA A 10 -8.27 1.61 -7.97
N ARG A 11 -9.16 2.44 -8.53
CA ARG A 11 -10.53 2.04 -8.90
C ARG A 11 -10.54 0.89 -9.90
N ARG A 12 -9.68 0.93 -10.93
CA ARG A 12 -9.55 -0.14 -11.92
C ARG A 12 -9.19 -1.49 -11.30
N HIS A 13 -8.44 -1.50 -10.21
CA HIS A 13 -8.04 -2.71 -9.50
C HIS A 13 -8.88 -2.98 -8.24
N GLY A 14 -10.09 -2.41 -8.15
CA GLY A 14 -11.03 -2.73 -7.08
C GLY A 14 -10.70 -2.10 -5.73
N TRP A 15 -9.88 -1.06 -5.70
CA TRP A 15 -9.73 -0.22 -4.51
C TRP A 15 -10.80 0.87 -4.51
N SER A 16 -11.49 1.00 -3.39
CA SER A 16 -12.30 2.17 -3.07
C SER A 16 -11.38 3.34 -2.77
N VAL A 17 -11.77 4.53 -3.24
CA VAL A 17 -11.00 5.75 -3.06
C VAL A 17 -11.77 6.66 -2.11
N GLU A 18 -11.19 6.91 -0.95
CA GLU A 18 -11.70 7.84 0.05
C GLU A 18 -10.81 9.10 -0.01
N THR A 19 -11.39 10.21 -0.46
CA THR A 19 -10.71 11.50 -0.46
C THR A 19 -10.95 12.18 0.89
N ALA A 20 -9.92 12.29 1.72
CA ALA A 20 -9.97 13.10 2.92
C ALA A 20 -9.69 14.57 2.58
N PRO A 21 -10.21 15.54 3.36
CA PRO A 21 -9.79 16.94 3.22
C PRO A 21 -8.31 17.08 3.60
N GLY A 22 -7.45 17.22 2.59
CA GLY A 22 -6.00 17.32 2.73
C GLY A 22 -5.26 16.67 1.55
N PRO A 23 -3.90 16.71 1.52
CA PRO A 23 -3.12 16.13 0.45
C PRO A 23 -2.93 14.62 0.61
N VAL A 24 -3.88 13.92 1.24
CA VAL A 24 -3.79 12.50 1.55
C VAL A 24 -4.84 11.75 0.73
N LEU A 25 -4.39 10.76 -0.03
CA LEU A 25 -5.24 9.81 -0.72
C LEU A 25 -5.36 8.55 0.11
N THR A 26 -6.58 8.21 0.50
CA THR A 26 -6.87 6.98 1.24
C THR A 26 -7.52 5.97 0.31
N LEU A 27 -6.92 4.80 0.21
CA LEU A 27 -7.35 3.72 -0.64
C LEU A 27 -7.74 2.53 0.23
N ARG A 28 -8.92 1.98 0.00
CA ARG A 28 -9.44 0.86 0.78
C ARG A 28 -9.77 -0.32 -0.10
N ARG A 29 -9.35 -1.52 0.29
CA ARG A 29 -9.72 -2.76 -0.40
C ARG A 29 -9.87 -3.88 0.60
N HIS A 30 -11.08 -4.45 0.68
CA HIS A 30 -11.45 -5.34 1.78
C HIS A 30 -11.17 -4.64 3.14
N CYS A 31 -10.32 -5.24 3.95
CA CYS A 31 -9.90 -4.71 5.25
C CYS A 31 -8.54 -3.99 5.21
N TRP A 32 -7.94 -3.82 4.02
CA TRP A 32 -6.67 -3.11 3.85
C TRP A 32 -6.92 -1.62 3.63
N LEU A 33 -6.08 -0.80 4.27
CA LEU A 33 -6.05 0.65 4.11
C LEU A 33 -4.66 1.06 3.62
N LEU A 34 -4.60 1.83 2.54
CA LEU A 34 -3.37 2.40 2.00
C LEU A 34 -3.52 3.93 1.94
N GLU A 35 -2.75 4.62 2.76
CA GLU A 35 -2.73 6.07 2.86
C GLU A 35 -1.50 6.62 2.15
N ILE A 36 -1.68 7.63 1.31
CA ILE A 36 -0.60 8.20 0.49
C ILE A 36 -0.66 9.71 0.63
N ALA A 37 0.36 10.29 1.25
CA ALA A 37 0.50 11.73 1.37
C ALA A 37 1.25 12.31 0.18
N PHE A 38 0.75 13.40 -0.35
CA PHE A 38 1.31 14.14 -1.47
C PHE A 38 1.82 15.52 -1.04
N THR A 39 2.82 16.01 -1.76
CA THR A 39 3.17 17.44 -1.77
C THR A 39 3.04 17.91 -3.21
N GLY A 40 2.03 18.74 -3.46
CA GLY A 40 1.55 19.02 -4.82
C GLY A 40 1.12 17.72 -5.52
N ASN A 41 1.81 17.37 -6.61
CA ASN A 41 1.51 16.19 -7.42
C ASN A 41 2.46 15.01 -7.19
N ALA A 42 3.36 15.11 -6.20
CA ALA A 42 4.36 14.09 -5.91
C ALA A 42 4.01 13.33 -4.61
N PRO A 43 3.96 11.99 -4.63
CA PRO A 43 3.81 11.21 -3.39
C PRO A 43 5.08 11.37 -2.55
N GLN A 44 4.91 11.70 -1.27
CA GLN A 44 6.00 11.93 -0.33
C GLN A 44 6.14 10.78 0.67
N SER A 45 5.02 10.23 1.12
CA SER A 45 5.01 9.07 2.01
C SER A 45 3.77 8.23 1.75
N ALA A 46 3.88 6.94 2.05
CA ALA A 46 2.74 6.04 2.01
C ALA A 46 2.80 5.10 3.20
N ARG A 47 1.62 4.70 3.68
CA ARG A 47 1.48 3.78 4.79
C ARG A 47 0.37 2.77 4.50
N ILE A 48 0.55 1.56 4.98
CA ILE A 48 -0.43 0.49 4.85
C ILE A 48 -0.84 -0.03 6.23
N THR A 49 -2.13 -0.24 6.41
CA THR A 49 -2.72 -0.86 7.59
C THR A 49 -3.35 -2.17 7.15
N SER A 50 -2.99 -3.26 7.83
CA SER A 50 -3.54 -4.58 7.53
C SER A 50 -4.82 -4.82 8.35
N PRO A 51 -5.67 -5.78 7.93
CA PRO A 51 -6.76 -6.27 8.77
C PRO A 51 -6.30 -6.74 10.14
N ASP A 52 -5.16 -7.42 10.18
CA ASP A 52 -4.70 -8.18 11.35
C ASP A 52 -3.85 -7.33 12.31
N ASP A 53 -3.36 -6.19 11.84
CA ASP A 53 -2.53 -5.26 12.60
C ASP A 53 -3.01 -3.83 12.34
N HIS A 54 -3.68 -3.26 13.34
CA HIS A 54 -4.14 -1.87 13.31
C HIS A 54 -2.99 -0.86 13.31
N ALA A 55 -1.73 -1.31 13.44
CA ALA A 55 -0.57 -0.45 13.26
C ALA A 55 -0.34 -0.15 11.77
N SER A 56 -0.48 1.13 11.42
CA SER A 56 -0.11 1.66 10.12
C SER A 56 1.41 1.62 9.92
N ARG A 57 1.90 0.90 8.90
CA ARG A 57 3.34 0.74 8.61
C ARG A 57 3.77 1.53 7.37
N PRO A 58 4.95 2.17 7.37
CA PRO A 58 5.44 2.90 6.20
C PRO A 58 5.76 1.93 5.06
N VAL A 59 5.36 2.28 3.84
CA VAL A 59 5.66 1.48 2.63
C VAL A 59 6.51 2.24 1.63
N ASN A 60 7.31 1.50 0.87
CA ASN A 60 8.12 2.06 -0.20
C ASN A 60 7.21 2.59 -1.31
N LEU A 61 7.41 3.86 -1.68
CA LEU A 61 6.63 4.54 -2.72
C LEU A 61 6.68 3.80 -4.08
N ARG A 62 7.79 3.11 -4.38
CA ARG A 62 7.92 2.32 -5.61
C ARG A 62 6.98 1.12 -5.63
N SER A 63 6.69 0.55 -4.45
CA SER A 63 5.85 -0.64 -4.30
C SER A 63 4.35 -0.34 -4.35
N ILE A 64 3.94 0.94 -4.28
CA ILE A 64 2.52 1.35 -4.36
C ILE A 64 1.85 0.77 -5.61
N ASN A 65 2.51 0.83 -6.77
CA ASN A 65 1.92 0.31 -8.01
C ASN A 65 1.75 -1.20 -7.99
N THR A 66 2.68 -1.92 -7.38
CA THR A 66 2.58 -3.37 -7.19
C THR A 66 1.42 -3.70 -6.25
N LEU A 67 1.30 -2.99 -5.13
CA LEU A 67 0.21 -3.14 -4.17
C LEU A 67 -1.17 -2.89 -4.79
N LEU A 68 -1.29 -1.84 -5.61
CA LEU A 68 -2.56 -1.54 -6.26
C LEU A 68 -2.98 -2.63 -7.25
N ARG A 69 -2.01 -3.25 -7.92
CA ARG A 69 -2.24 -4.28 -8.94
C ARG A 69 -2.37 -5.69 -8.35
N ALA A 70 -1.92 -5.90 -7.11
CA ALA A 70 -1.94 -7.18 -6.45
C ALA A 70 -3.34 -7.82 -6.50
N ASP A 71 -3.39 -9.13 -6.67
CA ASP A 71 -4.63 -9.87 -6.45
C ASP A 71 -5.08 -9.71 -4.99
N PRO A 72 -6.41 -9.67 -4.67
CA PRO A 72 -6.88 -9.58 -3.30
C PRO A 72 -6.25 -10.58 -2.34
N THR A 73 -5.97 -11.79 -2.82
CA THR A 73 -5.39 -12.89 -2.02
C THR A 73 -3.90 -12.70 -1.75
N GLU A 74 -3.22 -11.84 -2.51
CA GLU A 74 -1.78 -11.59 -2.43
C GLU A 74 -1.42 -10.25 -1.77
N ILE A 75 -2.40 -9.42 -1.40
CA ILE A 75 -2.16 -8.10 -0.79
C ILE A 75 -1.27 -8.23 0.44
N ALA A 76 -1.49 -9.25 1.28
CA ALA A 76 -0.69 -9.47 2.49
C ALA A 76 0.80 -9.67 2.19
N ARG A 77 1.12 -10.50 1.18
CA ARG A 77 2.49 -10.76 0.76
C ARG A 77 3.15 -9.50 0.22
N HIS A 78 2.46 -8.80 -0.69
CA HIS A 78 2.99 -7.57 -1.28
C HIS A 78 3.09 -6.43 -0.28
N ALA A 79 2.21 -6.37 0.72
CA ALA A 79 2.29 -5.41 1.82
C ALA A 79 3.56 -5.65 2.65
N ALA A 80 3.85 -6.89 3.04
CA ALA A 80 5.07 -7.23 3.75
C ALA A 80 6.33 -6.86 2.94
N GLU A 81 6.37 -7.20 1.66
CA GLU A 81 7.48 -6.82 0.76
C GLU A 81 7.62 -5.30 0.59
N ALA A 82 6.52 -4.56 0.71
CA ALA A 82 6.50 -3.11 0.53
C ALA A 82 6.89 -2.33 1.79
N VAL A 83 6.78 -2.90 2.98
CA VAL A 83 7.06 -2.18 4.24
C VAL A 83 8.54 -1.81 4.34
N VAL A 84 8.79 -0.51 4.58
CA VAL A 84 10.15 0.03 4.76
C VAL A 84 10.74 -0.53 6.05
N GLY A 85 11.92 -1.14 5.95
CA GLY A 85 12.65 -1.66 7.12
C GLY A 85 12.29 -3.10 7.51
N GLN A 86 11.37 -3.77 6.82
CA GLN A 86 11.26 -5.23 6.94
C GLN A 86 12.44 -5.87 6.21
N ARG A 87 13.37 -6.44 7.00
CA ARG A 87 14.23 -7.51 6.48
C ARG A 87 13.30 -8.60 5.94
N PRO A 88 13.53 -9.11 4.73
CA PRO A 88 12.81 -10.30 4.29
C PRO A 88 12.99 -11.34 5.40
N HIS A 89 11.91 -11.91 5.90
CA HIS A 89 11.99 -13.18 6.61
C HIS A 89 12.52 -14.18 5.58
N ARG A 90 13.86 -14.21 5.46
CA ARG A 90 14.58 -15.32 4.90
C ARG A 90 14.26 -16.45 5.87
N THR A 91 13.24 -17.24 5.53
CA THR A 91 13.09 -18.58 6.04
C THR A 91 14.42 -19.27 5.75
N HIS A 92 15.32 -19.24 6.75
CA HIS A 92 16.34 -20.25 6.87
C HIS A 92 15.55 -21.52 7.15
N HIS A 93 15.15 -22.17 6.06
CA HIS A 93 14.77 -23.56 6.07
C HIS A 93 15.98 -24.29 6.63
N HIS A 94 15.86 -24.63 7.91
CA HIS A 94 16.66 -25.66 8.54
C HIS A 94 16.38 -26.95 7.77
N ALA A 95 17.42 -27.54 7.20
CA ALA A 95 17.44 -28.87 6.64
C ALA A 95 18.90 -29.34 6.60
N PRO A 96 19.13 -30.64 6.75
CA PRO A 96 19.67 -31.28 7.96
C PRO A 96 21.20 -31.28 8.09
#